data_AF-A0A2V2B585-F1
#
_entry.id   AF-A0A2V2B585-F1
#
_cell.length_a   1.000
_cell.length_b   1.000
_cell.length_c   1.000
_cell.angle_alpha   90.00
_cell.angle_beta   90.00
_cell.angle_gamma   90.00
#
_symmetry.space_group_name_H-M   'P 1'
#
loop_
_entity.id
_entity.type
_entity.pdbx_description
1 polymer ?
#
loop_
_entity_poly.entity_id
_entity_poly.type
_entity_poly.pdbx_seq_one_letter_code
_entity_poly.pdbx_strand_id
1 'polypeptide(L)'
;MIPTNRSLVPLSLKRRAAMQAIADVEQKSARRIYCAEYPYARAFFRFLMGSKRVTLKEVRVFCPWLQESDFRGRKQSWLRAIDILIVSAGEHCPLPLSGYEVWDIFPEKRFQQTERQ
;
A
#
# COMPACT_ATOMS: atom_id res chain seq x y z
N MET A 1 20.14 1.51 21.69
CA MET A 1 20.83 0.95 20.50
C MET A 1 19.88 -0.04 19.86
N ILE A 2 19.33 0.26 18.69
CA ILE A 2 18.51 -0.69 17.92
C ILE A 2 19.49 -1.57 17.13
N PRO A 3 19.41 -2.91 17.19
CA PRO A 3 20.37 -3.79 16.54
C PRO A 3 20.31 -3.64 15.01
N THR A 4 21.47 -3.41 14.41
CA THR A 4 21.73 -3.13 12.98
C THR A 4 21.51 -4.36 12.08
N ASN A 5 20.91 -5.42 12.61
CA ASN A 5 20.73 -6.72 11.96
C ASN A 5 19.39 -6.80 11.19
N ARG A 6 18.53 -5.79 11.29
CA ARG A 6 17.41 -5.56 10.36
C ARG A 6 17.89 -4.66 9.23
N SER A 7 18.80 -5.23 8.43
CA SER A 7 19.52 -4.49 7.40
C SER A 7 18.56 -3.73 6.49
N LEU A 8 19.00 -2.52 6.17
CA LEU A 8 18.43 -1.59 5.22
C LEU A 8 18.34 -2.27 3.83
N VAL A 9 17.34 -3.13 3.62
CA VAL A 9 16.78 -3.31 2.28
C VAL A 9 16.50 -1.87 1.84
N PRO A 10 17.09 -1.38 0.73
CA PRO A 10 16.87 -0.02 0.26
C PRO A 10 15.36 0.19 0.30
N LEU A 11 14.90 1.03 1.23
CA LEU A 11 13.48 1.15 1.54
C LEU A 11 12.83 1.56 0.22
N SER A 12 12.17 0.60 -0.44
CA SER A 12 11.56 0.86 -1.74
C SER A 12 10.67 2.09 -1.56
N LEU A 13 10.68 3.01 -2.53
CA LEU A 13 9.91 4.25 -2.43
C LEU A 13 8.45 3.96 -2.06
N LYS A 14 7.91 2.85 -2.59
CA LYS A 14 6.62 2.28 -2.22
C LYS A 14 6.55 1.89 -0.73
N ARG A 15 7.51 1.12 -0.19
CA ARG A 15 7.54 0.75 1.23
C ARG A 15 7.62 1.96 2.16
N ARG A 16 8.48 2.93 1.83
CA ARG A 16 8.59 4.18 2.60
C ARG A 16 7.25 4.93 2.59
N ALA A 17 6.62 5.07 1.42
CA ALA A 17 5.31 5.71 1.28
C ALA A 17 4.22 4.98 2.07
N ALA A 18 4.23 3.64 2.10
CA ALA A 18 3.30 2.83 2.89
C ALA A 18 3.47 3.08 4.40
N MET A 19 4.69 3.05 4.92
CA MET A 19 4.94 3.31 6.35
C MET A 19 4.54 4.74 6.74
N GLN A 20 4.83 5.73 5.88
CA GLN A 20 4.41 7.12 6.11
C GLN A 20 2.89 7.28 6.06
N ALA A 21 2.22 6.55 5.15
CA ALA A 21 0.77 6.56 5.06
C ALA A 21 0.10 6.02 6.32
N ILE A 22 0.58 4.89 6.83
CA ILE A 22 0.08 4.29 8.08
C ILE A 22 0.25 5.29 9.23
N ALA A 23 1.46 5.80 9.43
CA ALA A 23 1.75 6.75 10.51
C ALA A 23 0.88 8.02 10.44
N ASP A 24 0.67 8.60 9.24
CA ASP A 24 -0.15 9.81 9.07
C ASP A 24 -1.64 9.55 9.38
N VAL A 25 -2.17 8.39 8.97
CA VAL A 25 -3.58 8.03 9.21
C VAL A 25 -3.80 7.67 10.67
N GLU A 26 -2.89 6.92 11.29
CA GLU A 26 -2.94 6.58 12.71
C GLU A 26 -2.84 7.84 13.59
N GLN A 27 -1.94 8.77 13.25
CA GLN A 27 -1.82 10.05 13.96
C GLN A 27 -3.09 10.90 13.85
N LYS A 28 -3.75 10.92 12.68
CA LYS A 28 -5.04 11.60 12.50
C LYS A 28 -6.15 10.92 13.29
N SER A 29 -6.19 9.59 13.28
CA SER A 29 -7.15 8.79 14.04
C SER A 29 -7.00 9.04 15.55
N ALA A 30 -5.77 9.05 16.07
CA ALA A 30 -5.47 9.36 17.46
C ALA A 30 -5.94 10.77 17.87
N ARG A 31 -5.87 11.73 16.94
CA ARG A 31 -6.36 13.10 17.12
C ARG A 31 -7.87 13.26 16.87
N ARG A 32 -8.60 12.16 16.61
CA ARG A 32 -10.02 12.16 16.19
C ARG A 32 -10.32 13.09 15.02
N ILE A 33 -9.36 13.26 14.11
CA ILE A 33 -9.54 14.03 12.89
C ILE A 33 -10.28 13.15 11.88
N TYR A 34 -11.27 13.71 11.18
CA TYR A 34 -12.01 12.99 10.14
C TYR A 34 -11.06 12.41 9.08
N CYS A 35 -11.13 11.09 8.91
CA CYS A 35 -10.47 10.37 7.84
C CYS A 35 -11.42 10.25 6.65
N ALA A 36 -10.96 10.65 5.46
CA ALA A 36 -11.75 10.51 4.25
C ALA A 36 -11.85 9.03 3.82
N GLU A 37 -12.75 8.73 2.88
CA GLU A 37 -12.93 7.37 2.33
C GLU A 37 -11.59 6.84 1.75
N TYR A 38 -11.20 5.64 2.20
CA TYR A 38 -9.90 4.98 1.93
C TYR A 38 -8.68 5.83 2.34
N PRO A 39 -8.52 6.12 3.65
CA PRO A 39 -7.52 7.08 4.13
C PRO A 39 -6.09 6.58 3.93
N TYR A 40 -5.84 5.27 4.05
CA TYR A 40 -4.52 4.67 3.88
C TYR A 40 -4.10 4.67 2.41
N ALA A 41 -4.99 4.26 1.51
CA ALA A 41 -4.74 4.28 0.07
C ALA A 41 -4.43 5.71 -0.43
N ARG A 42 -5.21 6.70 0.02
CA ARG A 42 -5.01 8.10 -0.35
C ARG A 42 -3.72 8.68 0.22
N ALA A 43 -3.38 8.37 1.46
CA ALA A 43 -2.13 8.80 2.06
C ALA A 43 -0.94 8.16 1.35
N PHE A 44 -1.03 6.87 0.98
CA PHE A 44 -0.01 6.16 0.23
C PHE A 44 0.32 6.84 -1.10
N PHE A 45 -0.68 7.08 -1.95
CA PHE A 45 -0.45 7.73 -3.24
C PHE A 45 0.01 9.18 -3.11
N ARG A 46 -0.41 9.87 -2.04
CA ARG A 46 0.10 11.20 -1.72
C ARG A 46 1.59 11.18 -1.39
N PHE A 47 2.09 10.18 -0.67
CA PHE A 47 3.52 10.06 -0.35
C PHE A 47 4.34 9.50 -1.51
N LEU A 48 3.77 8.61 -2.32
CA LEU A 48 4.48 7.98 -3.44
C LEU A 48 4.60 8.89 -4.67
N MET A 49 3.51 9.57 -5.04
CA MET A 49 3.38 10.31 -6.30
C MET A 49 3.10 11.81 -6.08
N GLY A 50 2.85 12.25 -4.84
CA GLY A 50 2.38 13.61 -4.55
C GLY A 50 0.90 13.85 -4.90
N SER A 51 0.22 12.87 -5.49
CA SER A 51 -1.16 12.99 -5.95
C SER A 51 -2.17 12.85 -4.81
N LYS A 52 -3.09 13.81 -4.69
CA LYS A 52 -4.26 13.72 -3.78
C LYS A 52 -5.39 12.86 -4.34
N ARG A 53 -5.38 12.58 -5.64
CA ARG A 53 -6.39 11.80 -6.36
C ARG A 53 -5.75 10.51 -6.85
N VAL A 54 -6.46 9.40 -6.72
CA VAL A 54 -6.04 8.11 -7.27
C VAL A 54 -6.60 8.00 -8.68
N THR A 55 -5.70 8.01 -9.66
CA THR A 55 -6.01 7.81 -11.07
C THR A 55 -5.43 6.47 -11.56
N LEU A 56 -5.69 6.13 -12.81
CA LEU A 56 -5.17 4.92 -13.42
C LEU A 56 -3.63 4.86 -13.35
N LYS A 57 -2.95 6.01 -13.45
CA LYS A 57 -1.48 6.09 -13.40
C LYS A 57 -0.93 5.59 -12.06
N GLU A 58 -1.57 5.98 -10.96
CA GLU A 58 -1.21 5.53 -9.62
C GLU A 58 -1.46 4.03 -9.45
N VAL A 59 -2.57 3.50 -9.96
CA VAL A 59 -2.86 2.06 -9.87
C VAL A 59 -1.97 1.23 -10.80
N ARG A 60 -1.51 1.79 -11.92
CA ARG A 60 -0.53 1.15 -12.82
C ARG A 60 0.83 0.89 -12.18
N VAL A 61 1.14 1.57 -11.07
CA VAL A 61 2.30 1.24 -10.24
C VAL A 61 2.21 -0.20 -9.71
N PHE A 62 0.98 -0.68 -9.49
CA PHE A 62 0.66 -2.03 -9.04
C PHE A 62 0.28 -2.99 -10.17
N CYS A 63 -0.21 -2.48 -11.28
CA CYS A 63 -0.64 -3.32 -12.39
C CYS A 63 -0.37 -2.57 -13.69
N PRO A 64 0.86 -2.67 -14.25
CA PRO A 64 1.21 -1.92 -15.45
C PRO A 64 0.31 -2.26 -16.65
N TRP A 65 -0.25 -3.48 -16.64
CA TRP A 65 -1.16 -3.99 -17.67
C TRP A 65 -2.62 -3.55 -17.50
N LEU A 66 -2.95 -2.78 -16.45
CA LEU A 66 -4.33 -2.34 -16.20
C LEU A 66 -4.81 -1.35 -17.27
N GLN A 67 -5.92 -1.71 -17.93
CA GLN A 67 -6.61 -0.85 -18.87
C GLN A 67 -7.60 0.10 -18.18
N GLU A 68 -7.87 1.24 -18.84
CA GLU A 68 -8.76 2.26 -18.30
C GLU A 68 -10.22 1.78 -18.22
N SER A 69 -10.64 0.92 -19.16
CA SER A 69 -11.94 0.25 -19.20
C SER A 69 -12.18 -0.58 -17.93
N ASP A 70 -11.20 -1.39 -17.52
CA ASP A 70 -11.26 -2.21 -16.31
C ASP A 70 -11.23 -1.37 -15.02
N PHE A 71 -10.49 -0.26 -15.06
CA PHE A 71 -10.38 0.64 -13.91
C PHE A 71 -11.65 1.45 -13.66
N ARG A 72 -12.31 1.96 -14.72
CA ARG A 72 -13.48 2.85 -14.58
C ARG A 72 -14.64 2.17 -13.84
N GLY A 73 -14.88 0.88 -14.08
CA GLY A 73 -15.93 0.10 -13.41
C GLY A 73 -15.53 -0.47 -12.04
N ARG A 74 -14.22 -0.60 -11.75
CA ARG A 74 -13.71 -1.26 -10.53
C ARG A 74 -12.89 -0.35 -9.63
N LYS A 75 -12.89 0.95 -9.87
CA LYS A 75 -12.07 1.94 -9.15
C LYS A 75 -12.19 1.82 -7.63
N GLN A 76 -13.41 1.70 -7.12
CA GLN A 76 -13.66 1.57 -5.68
C GLN A 76 -13.11 0.25 -5.12
N SER A 77 -13.25 -0.85 -5.87
CA SER A 77 -12.67 -2.14 -5.49
C SER A 77 -11.13 -2.09 -5.44
N TRP A 78 -10.50 -1.39 -6.38
CA TRP A 78 -9.05 -1.14 -6.35
C TRP A 78 -8.63 -0.30 -5.13
N LEU A 79 -9.35 0.79 -4.86
CA LEU A 79 -9.08 1.64 -3.70
C LEU A 79 -9.21 0.87 -2.40
N ARG A 80 -10.29 0.11 -2.24
CA ARG A 80 -10.49 -0.78 -1.09
C ARG A 80 -9.38 -1.81 -0.97
N ALA A 81 -8.99 -2.45 -2.08
CA ALA A 81 -7.94 -3.46 -2.07
C ALA A 81 -6.59 -2.87 -1.60
N ILE A 82 -6.24 -1.67 -2.08
CA ILE A 82 -5.03 -0.97 -1.66
C ILE A 82 -5.13 -0.50 -0.21
N ASP A 83 -6.29 0.01 0.23
CA ASP A 83 -6.49 0.46 1.61
C ASP A 83 -6.30 -0.71 2.59
N ILE A 84 -6.88 -1.87 2.27
CA ILE A 84 -6.70 -3.13 3.03
C ILE A 84 -5.24 -3.59 2.97
N LEU A 85 -4.57 -3.47 1.83
CA LEU A 85 -3.17 -3.83 1.71
C LEU A 85 -2.29 -2.99 2.64
N ILE A 86 -2.51 -1.68 2.67
CA ILE A 86 -1.70 -0.75 3.47
C ILE A 86 -2.04 -0.90 4.96
N VAL A 87 -3.31 -1.01 5.35
CA VAL A 87 -3.70 -1.21 6.77
C VAL A 87 -3.18 -2.53 7.31
N SER A 88 -3.14 -3.58 6.48
CA SER A 88 -2.61 -4.90 6.85
C SER A 88 -1.09 -5.01 6.68
N ALA A 89 -0.41 -3.94 6.26
CA ALA A 89 1.02 -3.93 5.96
C ALA A 89 1.46 -5.12 5.06
N GLY A 90 0.62 -5.47 4.07
CA GLY A 90 0.88 -6.57 3.14
C GLY A 90 0.41 -7.96 3.60
N GLU A 91 -0.28 -8.08 4.73
CA GLU A 91 -0.78 -9.37 5.22
C GLU A 91 -2.00 -9.88 4.43
N HIS A 92 -2.84 -8.96 3.94
CA HIS A 92 -3.95 -9.29 3.05
C HIS A 92 -3.69 -8.80 1.62
N CYS A 93 -3.75 -9.72 0.65
CA CYS A 93 -3.72 -9.43 -0.79
C CYS A 93 -5.12 -9.59 -1.41
N PRO A 94 -6.05 -8.65 -1.19
CA PRO A 94 -7.36 -8.73 -1.82
C PRO A 94 -7.25 -8.58 -3.33
N LEU A 95 -7.99 -9.42 -4.06
CA LEU A 95 -8.20 -9.24 -5.50
C LEU A 95 -8.73 -7.82 -5.73
N PRO A 96 -8.20 -7.06 -6.72
CA PRO A 96 -7.47 -7.51 -7.92
C PRO A 96 -5.93 -7.37 -7.87
N LEU A 97 -5.32 -7.16 -6.70
CA LEU A 97 -3.86 -7.02 -6.59
C LEU A 97 -3.16 -8.38 -6.72
N SER A 98 -2.09 -8.45 -7.51
CA SER A 98 -1.26 -9.66 -7.60
C SER A 98 -0.30 -9.74 -6.42
N GLY A 99 -0.05 -10.95 -5.90
CA GLY A 99 0.85 -11.15 -4.77
C GLY A 99 2.25 -10.58 -5.01
N TYR A 100 2.78 -10.67 -6.23
CA TYR A 100 4.13 -10.20 -6.57
C TYR A 100 4.39 -8.72 -6.22
N GLU A 101 3.39 -7.87 -6.43
CA GLU A 101 3.47 -6.43 -6.16
C GLU A 101 3.51 -6.11 -4.66
N VAL A 102 2.86 -6.94 -3.85
CA VAL A 102 2.89 -6.82 -2.40
C VAL A 102 4.28 -7.12 -1.85
N TRP A 103 5.02 -8.01 -2.51
CA TRP A 103 6.34 -8.45 -2.07
C TRP A 103 7.42 -7.39 -2.33
N ASP A 104 7.23 -6.53 -3.35
CA ASP A 104 8.07 -5.35 -3.62
C ASP A 104 7.92 -4.26 -2.54
N ILE A 105 6.73 -4.16 -1.93
CA ILE A 105 6.42 -3.19 -0.87
C ILE A 105 6.74 -3.75 0.51
N PHE A 106 6.45 -5.02 0.77
CA PHE A 106 6.62 -5.67 2.07
C PHE A 106 7.45 -6.97 1.92
N PRO A 107 8.76 -6.87 1.68
CA PRO A 107 9.63 -8.04 1.51
C PRO A 107 9.75 -8.88 2.78
N GLU A 108 9.46 -8.33 3.96
CA GLU A 108 9.43 -9.07 5.24
C GLU A 108 8.37 -10.17 5.26
N LYS A 109 7.31 -10.04 4.44
CA LYS A 109 6.22 -11.04 4.38
C LYS A 109 6.52 -12.21 3.46
N ARG A 110 7.57 -12.12 2.61
CA ARG A 110 8.10 -13.24 1.80
C ARG A 110 8.54 -14.41 2.68
N PHE A 111 9.11 -14.13 3.84
CA PHE A 111 9.63 -15.14 4.76
C PHE A 111 8.51 -15.84 5.56
N GLN A 112 7.44 -15.13 5.93
CA GLN A 112 6.38 -15.69 6.78
C GLN A 112 5.51 -16.76 6.09
N GLN A 113 5.42 -16.77 4.75
CA GLN A 113 4.69 -17.82 4.02
C GLN A 113 5.51 -19.10 3.82
N THR A 114 6.85 -19.02 3.83
CA THR A 114 7.73 -20.20 3.65
C THR A 114 7.93 -20.99 4.94
N GLU A 115 7.70 -20.40 6.12
CA GLU A 115 7.86 -21.08 7.42
C GLU A 115 6.65 -21.92 7.86
N ARG A 116 5.61 -22.07 7.01
CA ARG A 116 4.49 -23.00 7.25
C ARG A 116 4.35 -24.07 6.17
N GLN A 117 5.46 -24.69 5.78
CA GLN A 117 5.44 -25.99 5.08
C GLN A 117 6.15 -27.04 5.91
#